data_AF-A0AA45W614-F1
#
_entry.id   AF-A0AA45W614-F1
#
_cell.length_a   1.000
_cell.length_b   1.000
_cell.length_c   1.000
_cell.angle_alpha   90.00
_cell.angle_beta   90.00
_cell.angle_gamma   90.00
#
_symmetry.space_group_name_H-M   'P 1'
#
loop_
_entity.id
_entity.type
_entity.pdbx_description
1 polymer ?
#
loop_
_entity_poly.entity_id
_entity_poly.type
_entity_poly.pdbx_seq_one_letter_code
_entity_poly.pdbx_strand_id
1 'polypeptide(L)' 'MSIPTLSAFTDDQLREAYAFQVRQGYRGDMGRTAAAMALLEDDGTIADDDMIERLAAEIGRAVEESGAHD' A
#
# COMPACT_ATOMS: atom_id res chain seq x y z
N MET A 1 -25.25 -5.94 -0.89
CA MET A 1 -23.94 -6.03 -0.22
C MET A 1 -22.90 -5.70 -1.26
N SER A 2 -22.37 -4.48 -1.23
CA SER A 2 -21.35 -4.05 -2.18
C SER A 2 -20.02 -4.67 -1.76
N ILE A 3 -19.41 -5.44 -2.66
CA ILE A 3 -18.03 -5.89 -2.52
C ILE A 3 -17.19 -4.60 -2.60
N PRO A 4 -16.41 -4.23 -1.57
CA PRO A 4 -15.52 -3.08 -1.70
C PRO A 4 -14.50 -3.42 -2.77
N THR A 5 -14.63 -2.74 -3.91
CA THR A 5 -13.63 -2.78 -4.98
C THR A 5 -12.32 -2.25 -4.44
N LEU A 6 -11.20 -2.86 -4.85
CA LEU A 6 -9.78 -2.52 -4.61
C LEU A 6 -9.37 -1.08 -5.07
N SER A 7 -10.33 -0.16 -5.12
CA SER A 7 -10.21 1.27 -5.44
C SER A 7 -10.30 2.14 -4.17
N ALA A 8 -10.05 1.57 -2.99
CA ALA A 8 -10.23 2.27 -1.72
C ALA A 8 -9.17 3.36 -1.48
N PHE A 9 -7.95 3.16 -1.99
CA PHE A 9 -6.84 4.08 -1.80
C PHE A 9 -6.38 4.65 -3.14
N THR A 10 -6.10 5.95 -3.14
CA THR A 10 -5.48 6.64 -4.27
C THR A 10 -3.98 6.34 -4.34
N ASP A 11 -3.38 6.43 -5.52
CA ASP A 11 -1.93 6.23 -5.69
C ASP A 11 -1.11 7.15 -4.79
N ASP A 12 -1.59 8.36 -4.51
CA ASP A 12 -0.94 9.30 -3.58
C ASP A 12 -0.93 8.75 -2.15
N GLN A 13 -2.04 8.15 -1.68
CA GLN A 13 -2.11 7.50 -0.36
C GLN A 13 -1.20 6.27 -0.29
N LEU A 14 -1.16 5.46 -1.36
CA LEU A 14 -0.27 4.31 -1.45
C LEU A 14 1.21 4.73 -1.38
N ARG A 15 1.57 5.79 -2.11
CA ARG A 15 2.91 6.37 -2.11
C ARG A 15 3.28 6.98 -0.76
N GLU A 16 2.35 7.71 -0.14
CA GLU A 16 2.57 8.32 1.17
C GLU A 16 2.76 7.26 2.25
N ALA A 17 1.94 6.21 2.27
CA ALA A 17 2.06 5.10 3.19
C ALA A 17 3.43 4.41 3.06
N TYR A 18 3.88 4.14 1.82
CA TYR A 18 5.22 3.59 1.59
C TYR A 18 6.33 4.56 2.02
N ALA A 19 6.23 5.84 1.68
CA ALA A 19 7.20 6.85 2.07
C ALA A 19 7.33 6.96 3.60
N PHE A 20 6.22 6.84 4.33
CA PHE A 20 6.23 6.77 5.78
C PHE A 20 7.02 5.56 6.29
N GLN A 21 6.79 4.35 5.75
CA GLN A 21 7.53 3.15 6.14
C GLN A 21 9.03 3.25 5.81
N VAL A 22 9.39 3.85 4.69
CA VAL A 22 10.79 4.11 4.30
C VAL A 22 11.49 5.01 5.31
N ARG A 23 10.82 6.02 5.87
CA ARG A 23 11.37 6.89 6.94
C ARG A 23 11.62 6.13 8.24
N GLN A 24 10.86 5.07 8.49
CA GLN A 24 11.07 4.18 9.64
C GLN A 24 12.15 3.12 9.39
N GLY A 25 12.68 3.02 8.18
CA GLY A 25 13.73 2.08 7.80
C GLY A 25 13.23 0.83 7.06
N TYR A 26 11.91 0.68 6.87
CA TYR A 26 11.33 -0.42 6.10
C TYR A 26 11.33 -0.08 4.60
N ARG A 27 12.03 -0.88 3.79
CA ARG A 27 12.21 -0.64 2.35
C ARG A 27 11.92 -1.90 1.55
N GLY A 28 11.73 -1.74 0.24
CA GLY A 28 11.46 -2.85 -0.68
C GLY A 28 10.16 -3.56 -0.30
N ASP A 29 10.12 -4.88 -0.47
CA ASP A 29 8.91 -5.67 -0.22
C ASP A 29 8.42 -5.56 1.23
N MET A 30 9.33 -5.57 2.20
CA MET A 30 8.98 -5.39 3.62
C MET A 30 8.31 -4.03 3.88
N GLY A 31 8.78 -2.97 3.23
CA GLY A 31 8.16 -1.64 3.33
C GLY A 31 6.78 -1.57 2.67
N ARG A 32 6.59 -2.26 1.54
CA ARG A 32 5.29 -2.35 0.85
C ARG A 32 4.27 -3.12 1.68
N THR A 33 4.66 -4.26 2.24
CA THR A 33 3.81 -5.06 3.14
C THR A 33 3.45 -4.29 4.40
N ALA A 34 4.41 -3.61 5.03
CA ALA A 34 4.15 -2.80 6.22
C ALA A 34 3.20 -1.61 5.91
N ALA A 35 3.33 -1.00 4.73
CA ALA A 35 2.45 0.07 4.28
C ALA A 35 1.03 -0.45 4.00
N ALA A 36 0.90 -1.62 3.37
CA ALA A 36 -0.39 -2.27 3.15
C ALA A 36 -1.11 -2.59 4.47
N MET A 37 -0.40 -3.20 5.42
CA MET A 37 -0.97 -3.50 6.75
C MET A 37 -1.43 -2.23 7.47
N ALA A 38 -0.61 -1.16 7.46
CA ALA A 38 -0.94 0.09 8.12
C ALA A 38 -2.18 0.78 7.50
N LEU A 39 -2.31 0.78 6.17
CA LEU A 39 -3.46 1.35 5.49
C LEU A 39 -4.75 0.58 5.80
N LEU A 40 -4.69 -0.75 5.83
CA LEU A 40 -5.85 -1.59 6.15
C LEU A 40 -6.26 -1.46 7.61
N GLU A 41 -5.29 -1.33 8.53
CA GLU A 41 -5.55 -1.06 9.94
C GLU A 41 -6.20 0.32 10.14
N ASP A 42 -5.69 1.37 9.48
CA ASP A 42 -6.23 2.73 9.57
C ASP A 42 -7.66 2.84 8.98
N ASP A 43 -7.94 2.09 7.91
CA ASP A 43 -9.27 1.95 7.32
C ASP A 43 -10.23 1.10 8.19
N GLY A 44 -9.74 0.44 9.23
CA GLY A 44 -10.52 -0.44 10.10
C GLY A 44 -10.89 -1.77 9.44
N THR A 45 -10.20 -2.13 8.36
CA THR A 45 -10.41 -3.36 7.60
C THR A 45 -9.66 -4.53 8.25
N ILE A 46 -10.38 -5.59 8.60
CA ILE A 46 -9.77 -6.86 9.02
C ILE A 46 -9.22 -7.53 7.76
N ALA A 47 -7.93 -7.33 7.52
CA ALA A 47 -7.25 -7.86 6.36
C ALA A 47 -6.81 -9.32 6.55
N ASP A 48 -6.93 -10.10 5.48
CA ASP A 48 -6.23 -11.38 5.33
C ASP A 48 -4.92 -11.20 4.55
N ASP A 49 -4.11 -12.26 4.51
CA ASP A 49 -2.80 -12.23 3.86
C ASP A 49 -2.92 -11.91 2.35
N ASP A 50 -3.93 -12.44 1.67
CA ASP A 50 -4.17 -12.19 0.24
C ASP A 50 -4.47 -10.70 -0.03
N MET A 51 -5.24 -10.05 0.84
CA MET A 51 -5.53 -8.61 0.76
C MET A 51 -4.26 -7.78 0.97
N ILE A 52 -3.44 -8.15 1.95
CA ILE A 52 -2.17 -7.46 2.23
C ILE A 52 -1.23 -7.61 1.05
N GLU A 53 -1.09 -8.80 0.47
CA GLU A 53 -0.23 -9.05 -0.68
C GLU A 53 -0.68 -8.26 -1.92
N ARG A 54 -1.99 -8.21 -2.20
CA ARG A 54 -2.54 -7.42 -3.31
C ARG A 54 -2.28 -5.93 -3.13
N LEU A 55 -2.52 -5.40 -1.93
CA LEU A 55 -2.30 -3.99 -1.64
C LEU A 55 -0.80 -3.65 -1.66
N ALA A 56 0.07 -4.54 -1.19
CA ALA A 56 1.52 -4.36 -1.29
C ALA A 56 2.00 -4.31 -2.75
N ALA A 57 1.40 -5.11 -3.65
CA ALA A 57 1.67 -5.05 -5.07
C ALA A 57 1.16 -3.75 -5.72
N GLU A 58 -0.01 -3.24 -5.30
CA GLU A 58 -0.53 -1.94 -5.73
C GLU A 58 0.38 -0.79 -5.30
N ILE A 59 0.86 -0.81 -4.06
CA ILE A 59 1.85 0.16 -3.56
C ILE A 59 3.12 0.09 -4.41
N GLY A 60 3.59 -1.11 -4.75
CA GLY A 60 4.73 -1.29 -5.64
C GLY A 60 4.55 -0.58 -6.98
N ARG A 61 3.40 -0.76 -7.63
CA ARG A 61 3.06 -0.10 -8.91
C ARG A 61 3.00 1.42 -8.77
N ALA A 62 2.28 1.93 -7.76
CA ALA A 62 2.14 3.37 -7.54
C ALA A 62 3.49 4.08 -7.30
N VAL A 63 4.43 3.40 -6.61
CA VAL A 63 5.78 3.92 -6.37
C VAL A 63 6.64 3.88 -7.64
N GLU A 64 6.55 2.81 -8.43
CA GLU A 64 7.33 2.64 -9.67
C GLU A 64 6.87 3.61 -10.78
N GLU A 65 5.56 3.84 -10.91
CA GLU A 65 5.00 4.77 -11.90
C GLU A 65 5.41 6.23 -11.66
N SER A 66 5.65 6.62 -10.40
CA SER A 66 6.22 7.95 -10.09
C SER A 66 7.72 8.08 -10.39
N GLY A 67 8.45 6.96 -10.47
CA GLY A 67 9.89 6.96 -10.80
C GLY A 67 10.20 6.90 -12.30
N ALA A 68 9.20 6.61 -13.14
CA ALA A 68 9.36 6.44 -14.59
C ALA A 68 9.19 7.73 -15.40
N HIS A 69 9.14 8.90 -14.74
CA HIS A 69 8.92 10.21 -15.35
C HIS A 69 10.05 11.22 -15.05
N ASP A 70 11.28 10.74 -14.90
CA ASP A 70 12.51 11.56 -14.81
C ASP A 70 13.50 11.20 -15.94
#